data_AF-A0A8J8Q293-F1
#
_entry.id   AF-A0A8J8Q293-F1
#
_cell.length_a   1.000
_cell.length_b   1.000
_cell.length_c   1.000
_cell.angle_alpha   90.00
_cell.angle_beta   90.00
_cell.angle_gamma   90.00
#
_symmetry.space_group_name_H-M   'P 1'
#
loop_
_entity.id
_entity.type
_entity.pdbx_description
1 polymer ?
#
loop_
_entity_poly.entity_id
_entity_poly.type
_entity_poly.pdbx_seq_one_letter_code
_entity_poly.pdbx_strand_id
1 'polypeptide(L)'
;MVDHNCRVSYTHGLYKYDPIADKEDEPIRVQVKKASQDTDENWKNSIPTDGYTDDEIDLFAGYAPEPDKVFYVLIEETGSEFSVLNETGEI
;
A
#
# COMPACT_ATOMS: atom_id res chain seq x y z
N MET A 1 -3.09 9.34 3.20
CA MET A 1 -4.57 9.18 3.20
C MET A 1 -5.30 10.35 3.85
N VAL A 2 -5.01 10.72 5.11
CA VAL A 2 -5.61 11.92 5.72
C VAL A 2 -5.32 13.18 4.88
N ASP A 3 -4.09 13.32 4.41
CA ASP A 3 -3.68 14.42 3.51
C ASP A 3 -4.41 14.41 2.15
N HIS A 4 -5.02 13.28 1.77
CA HIS A 4 -5.84 13.13 0.58
C HIS A 4 -7.34 13.28 0.88
N ASN A 5 -7.69 13.88 2.03
CA ASN A 5 -9.06 14.14 2.46
C ASN A 5 -9.92 12.87 2.59
N CYS A 6 -9.32 11.80 3.12
CA CYS A 6 -10.04 10.58 3.52
C CYS A 6 -10.33 10.60 5.03
N ARG A 7 -11.51 10.10 5.44
CA ARG A 7 -11.78 9.71 6.83
C ARG A 7 -11.17 8.33 7.05
N VAL A 8 -10.42 8.11 8.12
CA VAL A 8 -9.76 6.82 8.36
C VAL A 8 -10.29 6.18 9.64
N SER A 9 -10.67 4.91 9.55
CA SER A 9 -11.09 4.09 10.68
C SER A 9 -10.17 2.89 10.83
N TYR A 10 -9.62 2.72 12.03
CA TYR A 10 -8.82 1.53 12.37
C TYR A 10 -9.73 0.37 12.70
N THR A 11 -9.43 -0.80 12.14
CA THR A 11 -10.21 -1.99 12.41
C THR A 11 -9.87 -2.59 13.78
N HIS A 12 -10.83 -3.32 14.35
CA HIS A 12 -10.62 -4.15 15.52
C HIS A 12 -11.10 -5.56 15.21
N GLY A 13 -10.18 -6.52 15.13
CA GLY A 13 -10.51 -7.90 14.80
C GLY A 13 -9.50 -8.53 13.83
N LEU A 14 -9.85 -9.70 13.31
CA LEU A 14 -9.05 -10.43 12.34
C LEU A 14 -9.63 -10.20 10.94
N TYR A 15 -9.19 -9.12 10.29
CA TYR A 15 -9.52 -8.81 8.91
C TYR A 15 -8.29 -8.97 8.02
N LYS A 16 -8.52 -9.12 6.71
CA LYS A 16 -7.47 -9.13 5.68
C LYS A 16 -7.01 -7.72 5.28
N TYR A 17 -7.55 -6.68 5.90
CA TYR A 17 -7.17 -5.28 5.71
C TYR A 17 -6.92 -4.65 7.08
N ASP A 18 -6.12 -3.58 7.11
CA ASP A 18 -5.68 -2.92 8.33
C ASP A 18 -6.62 -1.75 8.69
N PRO A 19 -6.71 -0.65 7.91
CA PRO A 19 -7.80 0.32 8.07
C PRO A 19 -8.82 0.29 6.93
N ILE A 20 -9.94 0.97 7.16
CA ILE A 20 -10.83 1.46 6.11
C ILE A 20 -10.58 2.95 5.94
N ALA A 21 -10.37 3.38 4.70
CA ALA A 21 -10.37 4.79 4.32
C ALA A 21 -11.68 5.10 3.59
N ASP A 22 -12.36 6.16 3.99
CA ASP A 22 -13.60 6.61 3.36
C ASP A 22 -13.30 7.91 2.61
N LYS A 23 -13.53 7.86 1.29
CA LYS A 23 -13.37 8.99 0.38
C LYS A 23 -14.73 9.25 -0.27
N GLU A 24 -15.35 10.38 0.02
CA GLU A 24 -16.61 10.78 -0.63
C GLU A 24 -17.73 9.73 -0.46
N ASP A 25 -17.84 9.13 0.74
CA ASP A 25 -18.79 8.07 1.09
C ASP A 25 -18.52 6.72 0.40
N GLU A 26 -17.35 6.56 -0.22
CA GLU A 26 -16.84 5.29 -0.74
C GLU A 26 -15.82 4.67 0.24
N PRO A 27 -16.13 3.51 0.86
CA PRO A 27 -15.20 2.82 1.75
C PRO A 27 -14.18 2.02 0.94
N ILE A 28 -12.91 2.22 1.26
CA ILE A 28 -11.74 1.57 0.66
C ILE A 28 -11.06 0.74 1.75
N ARG A 29 -10.98 -0.58 1.56
CA ARG A 29 -10.30 -1.53 2.43
C ARG A 29 -8.81 -1.55 2.08
N VAL A 30 -7.97 -1.15 3.03
CA VAL A 30 -6.55 -0.92 2.78
C VAL A 30 -5.73 -1.96 3.51
N GLN A 31 -4.86 -2.66 2.80
CA GLN A 31 -3.82 -3.46 3.45
C GLN A 31 -2.52 -2.68 3.49
N VAL A 32 -1.96 -2.46 4.69
CA VAL A 32 -0.69 -1.78 4.87
C VAL A 32 0.43 -2.80 4.82
N LYS A 33 1.50 -2.49 4.08
CA LYS A 33 2.71 -3.32 4.00
C LYS A 33 3.95 -2.44 4.15
N LYS A 34 4.89 -2.90 4.96
CA LYS A 34 6.24 -2.34 4.97
C LYS A 34 6.98 -2.87 3.75
N ALA A 35 7.54 -1.96 2.95
CA ALA A 35 8.36 -2.32 1.82
C ALA A 35 9.70 -2.88 2.27
N SER A 36 10.20 -3.85 1.51
CA SER A 36 11.57 -4.33 1.60
C SER A 36 12.38 -3.67 0.49
N GLN A 37 13.58 -3.18 0.85
CA GLN A 37 14.55 -2.69 -0.12
C GLN A 37 15.47 -3.84 -0.50
N ASP A 38 15.67 -4.04 -1.79
CA ASP A 38 16.70 -4.98 -2.26
C ASP A 38 18.08 -4.36 -2.01
N THR A 39 19.01 -5.11 -1.41
CA THR A 39 20.36 -4.61 -1.12
C THR A 39 21.21 -4.47 -2.38
N ASP A 40 20.92 -5.26 -3.42
CA ASP A 40 21.59 -5.18 -4.72
C ASP A 40 20.94 -4.11 -5.62
N GLU A 41 19.64 -3.86 -5.43
CA GLU A 41 18.85 -2.82 -6.11
C GLU A 41 18.30 -1.80 -5.11
N ASN A 42 19.17 -1.01 -4.46
CA ASN A 42 18.77 -0.01 -3.46
C ASN A 42 17.78 1.07 -3.98
N TRP A 43 17.67 1.20 -5.29
CA TRP A 43 16.71 2.05 -5.98
C TRP A 43 15.32 1.40 -6.10
N LYS A 44 15.08 0.22 -5.53
CA LYS A 44 13.83 -0.53 -5.64
C LYS A 44 13.30 -0.93 -4.27
N ASN A 45 12.01 -0.67 -4.08
CA ASN A 45 11.26 -1.05 -2.89
C ASN A 45 10.09 -1.94 -3.32
N SER A 46 9.88 -3.06 -2.63
CA SER A 46 8.80 -3.99 -2.96
C SER A 46 7.95 -4.39 -1.76
N ILE A 47 6.70 -4.73 -2.02
CA ILE A 47 5.77 -5.29 -1.04
C ILE A 47 5.21 -6.62 -1.56
N PRO A 48 5.10 -7.64 -0.70
CA PRO A 48 4.36 -8.85 -1.04
C PRO A 48 2.85 -8.54 -1.09
N THR A 49 2.22 -8.92 -2.19
CA THR A 49 0.79 -8.70 -2.47
C THR A 49 0.03 -10.02 -2.63
N ASP A 50 0.72 -11.16 -2.44
CA ASP A 50 0.14 -12.48 -2.51
C ASP A 50 -0.82 -12.80 -1.34
N GLY A 51 -1.80 -13.65 -1.62
CA GLY A 51 -2.76 -14.11 -0.61
C GLY A 51 -3.93 -13.17 -0.31
N TYR A 52 -4.15 -12.19 -1.18
CA TYR A 52 -5.27 -11.27 -1.16
C TYR A 52 -6.09 -11.37 -2.44
N THR A 53 -7.39 -11.09 -2.34
CA THR A 53 -8.30 -10.94 -3.47
C THR A 53 -8.96 -9.56 -3.45
N ASP A 54 -9.53 -9.14 -4.57
CA ASP A 54 -10.35 -7.92 -4.71
C ASP A 54 -11.60 -7.92 -3.80
N ASP A 55 -12.13 -9.10 -3.51
CA ASP A 55 -13.19 -9.27 -2.50
C ASP A 55 -12.70 -9.05 -1.05
N GLU A 56 -11.40 -9.10 -0.78
CA GLU A 56 -10.84 -8.96 0.57
C GLU A 56 -10.34 -7.55 0.85
N ILE A 57 -9.66 -6.94 -0.12
CA ILE A 57 -9.05 -5.60 -0.03
C ILE A 57 -9.22 -4.86 -1.35
N ASP A 58 -9.14 -3.54 -1.32
CA ASP A 58 -9.21 -2.70 -2.52
C ASP A 58 -7.83 -2.16 -2.92
N LEU A 59 -6.98 -1.86 -1.94
CA LEU A 59 -5.72 -1.15 -2.13
C LEU A 59 -4.64 -1.65 -1.18
N PHE A 60 -3.40 -1.75 -1.67
CA PHE A 60 -2.23 -1.78 -0.79
C PHE A 60 -1.69 -0.38 -0.55
N ALA A 61 -1.41 -0.07 0.72
CA ALA A 61 -0.59 1.07 1.11
C ALA A 61 0.80 0.57 1.51
N GLY A 62 1.77 0.72 0.61
CA GLY A 62 3.16 0.41 0.85
C GLY A 62 3.88 1.58 1.50
N TYR A 63 4.74 1.32 2.49
CA TYR A 63 5.65 2.34 3.03
C TYR A 63 7.09 1.84 3.12
N ALA A 64 8.03 2.69 2.70
CA ALA A 64 9.45 2.52 2.94
C ALA A 64 9.86 3.50 4.06
N PRO A 65 10.55 3.05 5.12
CA PRO A 65 11.04 3.96 6.17
C PRO A 65 12.20 4.83 5.68
N GLU A 66 13.00 4.30 4.76
CA GLU A 66 14.19 4.96 4.21
C GLU A 66 14.29 4.63 2.71
N PRO A 67 14.09 5.63 1.81
CA PRO A 67 13.56 6.96 2.10
C PRO A 67 12.12 6.89 2.64
N ASP A 68 11.70 7.87 3.47
CA ASP A 68 10.32 7.99 3.96
C ASP A 68 9.38 8.24 2.77
N LYS A 69 8.76 7.16 2.29
CA LYS A 69 7.94 7.16 1.08
C LYS A 69 6.74 6.26 1.29
N VAL A 70 5.57 6.77 0.94
CA VAL A 70 4.32 6.01 0.89
C VAL A 70 3.88 5.91 -0.56
N PHE A 71 3.42 4.74 -0.96
CA PHE A 71 2.88 4.47 -2.28
C PHE A 71 1.62 3.61 -2.18
N TYR A 72 0.82 3.68 -3.22
CA TYR A 72 -0.50 3.06 -3.27
C TYR A 72 -0.62 2.28 -4.57
N VAL A 73 -1.20 1.08 -4.52
CA VAL A 73 -1.49 0.27 -5.71
C VAL A 73 -2.80 -0.48 -5.51
N LEU A 74 -3.64 -0.50 -6.55
CA LEU A 74 -4.90 -1.24 -6.52
C LEU A 74 -4.62 -2.74 -6.60
N ILE A 75 -5.38 -3.56 -5.89
CA ILE A 75 -5.22 -5.02 -5.90
C ILE A 75 -5.26 -5.59 -7.34
N GLU A 76 -6.11 -5.04 -8.21
CA GLU A 76 -6.24 -5.45 -9.61
C GLU A 76 -5.00 -5.17 -10.47
N GLU A 77 -4.13 -4.25 -10.03
CA GLU A 77 -2.87 -3.90 -10.69
C GLU A 77 -1.69 -4.71 -10.14
N THR A 78 -1.92 -5.54 -9.12
CA THR A 78 -0.86 -6.32 -8.48
C THR A 78 -0.79 -7.77 -8.96
N GLY A 79 0.41 -8.33 -8.92
CA GLY A 79 0.64 -9.78 -9.00
C GLY A 79 0.96 -10.35 -7.63
N SER A 80 1.95 -11.25 -7.55
CA SER A 80 2.48 -11.73 -6.25
C SER A 80 3.27 -10.67 -5.48
N GLU A 81 3.80 -9.67 -6.18
CA GLU A 81 4.59 -8.58 -5.62
C GLU A 81 4.29 -7.29 -6.38
N PHE A 82 4.43 -6.15 -5.69
CA PHE A 82 4.46 -4.84 -6.30
C PHE A 82 5.75 -4.10 -5.93
N SER A 83 6.39 -3.47 -6.92
CA SER A 83 7.64 -2.73 -6.76
C SER A 83 7.49 -1.27 -7.19
N VAL A 84 8.10 -0.37 -6.44
CA VAL A 84 8.28 1.04 -6.80
C VAL A 84 9.75 1.40 -6.84
N LEU A 85 10.09 2.32 -7.74
CA LEU A 85 11.45 2.82 -7.83
C LEU A 85 11.64 4.02 -6.89
N ASN A 86 12.76 4.05 -6.17
CA ASN A 86 13.28 5.19 -5.44
C ASN A 86 13.96 6.13 -6.44
N GLU A 87 13.19 6.73 -7.32
CA GLU A 87 13.68 7.87 -8.07
C GLU A 87 13.87 9.02 -7.06
N THR A 88 15.11 9.28 -6.66
CA THR A 88 15.48 10.58 -6.11
C THR A 88 15.49 11.61 -7.25
N GLY A 89 14.31 11.91 -7.81
CA GLY A 89 14.11 12.97 -8.79
C GLY A 89 14.60 12.70 -10.23
N GLU A 90 13.67 12.99 -11.14
CA GLU A 90 13.80 13.29 -12.58
C GLU A 90 13.82 12.12 -13.60
N ILE A 91 12.75 12.12 -14.41
CA ILE A 91 12.82 11.85 -15.86
C ILE A 91 13.40 13.10 -16.53
#